data_AF-A0A016TT74-F1
#
_entry.id   AF-A0A016TT74-F1
#
_cell.length_a   1.000
_cell.length_b   1.000
_cell.length_c   1.000
_cell.angle_alpha   90.00
_cell.angle_beta   90.00
_cell.angle_gamma   90.00
#
_symmetry.space_group_name_H-M   'P 1'
#
loop_
_entity.id
_entity.type
_entity.pdbx_description
1 polymer ?
#
loop_
_entity_poly.entity_id
_entity_poly.type
_entity_poly.pdbx_seq_one_letter_code
_entity_poly.pdbx_strand_id
1 'polypeptide(L)'
;MPSFLEVATASPFSYEDAKSYTRSFERTAFIISMVYVVVIFSIKAIMSNFKPFQLTAALNFWNAWLAIFSTIGSFITGYGLFYEIYYRGLVSSYTHIGDYFSGISGYLTFLFVMSKVLELGDTILIVLRKKPLLFLHWYHHVLTLNYAVCSYSHDIAYNSWITWMNFTVHSIMYGYYMLRSYGVRVPAWVARNITTMQILQFVITHFILFHVGYLVSQGVKVDSTPKVFWLVAAILDLQHPFKRKLRVN
;
A
#
# COMPACT_ATOMS: atom_id res chain seq x y z
N MET A 1 -1.23 -24.84 -6.81
CA MET A 1 -1.22 -23.37 -6.61
C MET A 1 -0.09 -22.85 -7.47
N PRO A 2 -0.34 -21.84 -8.32
CA PRO A 2 0.70 -21.30 -9.18
C PRO A 2 1.80 -20.65 -8.32
N SER A 3 3.05 -20.76 -8.76
CA SER A 3 4.18 -20.09 -8.10
C SER A 3 4.18 -18.58 -8.40
N PHE A 4 4.94 -17.80 -7.62
CA PHE A 4 5.09 -16.37 -7.89
C PHE A 4 5.56 -16.09 -9.31
N LEU A 5 6.55 -16.85 -9.79
CA LEU A 5 7.11 -16.65 -11.12
C LEU A 5 6.10 -17.02 -12.21
N GLU A 6 5.32 -18.09 -12.03
CA GLU A 6 4.26 -18.46 -12.97
C GLU A 6 3.22 -17.36 -13.12
N VAL A 7 2.76 -16.76 -12.01
CA VAL A 7 1.81 -15.63 -12.07
C VAL A 7 2.45 -14.39 -12.68
N ALA A 8 3.68 -14.06 -12.26
CA ALA A 8 4.35 -12.83 -12.66
C ALA A 8 4.79 -12.82 -14.13
N THR A 9 5.00 -13.99 -14.75
CA THR A 9 5.42 -14.10 -16.16
C THR A 9 4.29 -14.57 -17.08
N ALA A 10 3.09 -14.85 -16.56
CA ALA A 10 1.93 -15.24 -17.36
C ALA A 10 1.54 -14.16 -18.38
N SER A 11 1.34 -14.58 -19.62
CA SER A 11 0.82 -13.75 -20.71
C SER A 11 -0.24 -14.54 -21.50
N PRO A 12 -1.54 -14.16 -21.43
CA PRO A 12 -2.08 -12.99 -20.71
C PRO A 12 -2.05 -13.17 -19.17
N PHE A 13 -2.06 -12.05 -18.46
CA PHE A 13 -2.18 -12.04 -16.99
C PHE A 13 -3.51 -12.65 -16.54
N SER A 14 -3.45 -13.55 -15.55
CA SER A 14 -4.61 -14.24 -14.98
C SER A 14 -4.88 -13.75 -13.55
N TYR A 15 -6.00 -13.06 -13.37
CA TYR A 15 -6.43 -12.57 -12.05
C TYR A 15 -6.70 -13.71 -11.07
N GLU A 16 -7.30 -14.81 -11.54
CA GLU A 16 -7.60 -15.97 -10.69
C GLU A 16 -6.33 -16.69 -10.21
N ASP A 17 -5.32 -16.81 -11.06
CA ASP A 17 -4.04 -17.40 -10.66
C ASP A 17 -3.31 -16.50 -9.65
N ALA A 18 -3.32 -15.18 -9.89
CA ALA A 18 -2.75 -14.21 -8.97
C ALA A 18 -3.43 -14.26 -7.60
N LYS A 19 -4.77 -14.28 -7.58
CA LYS A 19 -5.58 -14.41 -6.36
C LYS A 19 -5.31 -15.73 -5.63
N SER A 20 -5.23 -16.84 -6.36
CA SER A 20 -4.91 -18.17 -5.81
C SER A 20 -3.53 -18.19 -5.15
N TYR A 21 -2.52 -17.61 -5.81
CA TYR A 21 -1.20 -17.41 -5.23
C TYR A 21 -1.26 -16.53 -3.98
N THR A 22 -1.88 -15.35 -4.05
CA THR A 22 -1.95 -14.41 -2.92
C THR A 22 -2.66 -15.02 -1.71
N ARG A 23 -3.71 -15.81 -1.94
CA ARG A 23 -4.40 -16.56 -0.88
C ARG A 23 -3.48 -17.55 -0.18
N SER A 24 -2.65 -18.28 -0.92
CA SER A 24 -1.63 -19.16 -0.34
C SER A 24 -0.53 -18.40 0.41
N PHE A 25 -0.30 -17.14 0.02
CA PHE A 25 0.73 -16.27 0.57
C PHE A 25 0.30 -15.58 1.88
N GLU A 26 -0.99 -15.55 2.24
CA GLU A 26 -1.51 -14.90 3.45
C GLU A 26 -0.75 -15.29 4.73
N ARG A 27 -0.59 -16.61 4.97
CA ARG A 27 0.13 -17.11 6.15
C ARG A 27 1.60 -16.67 6.12
N THR A 28 2.22 -16.70 4.95
CA THR A 28 3.60 -16.29 4.74
C THR A 28 3.76 -14.79 4.99
N ALA A 29 2.85 -13.94 4.51
CA ALA A 29 2.84 -12.51 4.74
C ALA A 29 2.74 -12.16 6.24
N PHE A 30 1.90 -12.89 6.98
CA PHE A 30 1.80 -12.73 8.43
C PHE A 30 3.10 -13.11 9.14
N ILE A 31 3.72 -14.24 8.78
CA ILE A 31 5.02 -14.66 9.32
C ILE A 31 6.11 -13.63 9.00
N ILE A 32 6.18 -13.16 7.74
CA ILE A 32 7.10 -12.10 7.32
C ILE A 32 6.92 -10.86 8.18
N SER A 33 5.67 -10.46 8.48
CA SER A 33 5.39 -9.29 9.32
C SER A 33 5.91 -9.45 10.74
N MET A 34 5.74 -10.63 11.34
CA MET A 34 6.25 -10.92 12.70
C MET A 34 7.79 -10.92 12.72
N VAL A 35 8.40 -11.59 11.74
CA VAL A 35 9.87 -11.61 11.58
C VAL A 35 10.39 -10.19 11.37
N TYR A 36 9.74 -9.40 10.52
CA TYR A 36 10.09 -8.00 10.27
C TYR A 36 10.11 -7.18 11.56
N VAL A 37 9.10 -7.30 12.44
CA VAL A 37 9.08 -6.58 13.72
C VAL A 37 10.28 -6.98 14.59
N VAL A 38 10.58 -8.28 14.71
CA VAL A 38 11.74 -8.76 15.47
C VAL A 38 13.04 -8.21 14.86
N VAL A 39 13.18 -8.24 13.54
CA VAL A 39 14.36 -7.78 12.80
C VAL A 39 14.58 -6.28 12.98
N ILE A 40 13.57 -5.43 12.80
CA ILE A 40 13.76 -3.96 12.91
C ILE A 40 14.17 -3.54 14.31
N PHE A 41 13.61 -4.16 15.36
CA PHE A 41 13.97 -3.84 16.75
C PHE A 41 15.33 -4.42 17.13
N SER A 42 15.69 -5.59 16.60
CA SER A 42 17.03 -6.17 16.75
C SER A 42 18.10 -5.29 16.09
N ILE A 43 17.89 -4.87 14.83
CA ILE A 43 18.79 -3.95 14.12
C ILE A 43 18.89 -2.63 14.89
N LYS A 44 17.76 -2.09 15.40
CA LYS A 44 17.75 -0.84 16.18
C LYS A 44 18.59 -0.97 17.45
N ALA A 45 18.50 -2.09 18.16
CA ALA A 45 19.30 -2.38 19.34
C ALA A 45 20.79 -2.51 18.99
N ILE A 46 21.14 -3.24 17.94
CA ILE A 46 22.53 -3.40 17.47
C ILE A 46 23.11 -2.04 17.09
N MET A 47 22.38 -1.24 16.30
CA MET A 47 22.78 0.09 15.84
C MET A 47 23.01 1.09 16.98
N SER A 48 22.56 0.82 18.21
CA SER A 48 22.90 1.64 19.38
C SER A 48 24.41 1.77 19.56
N ASN A 49 25.16 0.69 19.27
CA ASN A 49 26.62 0.61 19.38
C ASN A 49 27.39 1.15 18.16
N PHE A 50 26.71 1.46 17.06
CA PHE A 50 27.34 1.89 15.81
C PHE A 50 27.04 3.36 15.48
N LYS A 51 27.89 3.98 14.66
CA LYS A 51 27.61 5.27 14.03
C LYS A 51 26.56 5.10 12.92
N PRO A 52 25.73 6.12 12.61
CA PRO A 52 24.74 6.03 11.54
C PRO A 52 25.41 5.78 10.20
N PHE A 53 24.89 4.84 9.42
CA PHE A 53 25.44 4.51 8.11
C PHE A 53 25.05 5.57 7.06
N GLN A 54 26.01 5.88 6.18
CA GLN A 54 25.83 6.83 5.07
C GLN A 54 25.30 6.08 3.83
N LEU A 55 24.00 5.78 3.84
CA LEU A 55 23.34 4.98 2.80
C LEU A 55 22.70 5.83 1.69
N THR A 56 23.28 7.00 1.35
CA THR A 56 22.66 7.94 0.41
C THR A 56 22.43 7.32 -0.96
N ALA A 57 23.41 6.60 -1.52
CA ALA A 57 23.26 5.95 -2.83
C ALA A 57 22.17 4.87 -2.81
N ALA A 58 22.15 4.02 -1.77
CA ALA A 58 21.12 3.00 -1.60
C ALA A 58 19.74 3.63 -1.44
N LEU A 59 19.61 4.72 -0.67
CA LEU A 59 18.37 5.46 -0.48
C LEU A 59 17.90 6.12 -1.79
N ASN A 60 18.82 6.69 -2.57
CA ASN A 60 18.50 7.30 -3.86
C ASN A 60 17.95 6.25 -4.82
N PHE A 61 18.67 5.13 -4.97
CA PHE A 61 18.23 4.01 -5.79
C PHE A 61 16.86 3.50 -5.32
N TRP A 62 16.70 3.31 -4.00
CA TRP A 62 15.47 2.84 -3.38
C TRP A 62 14.27 3.75 -3.69
N ASN A 63 14.41 5.05 -3.45
CA ASN A 63 13.36 6.02 -3.75
C ASN A 63 13.08 6.12 -5.26
N ALA A 64 14.12 6.04 -6.10
CA ALA A 64 13.98 6.16 -7.55
C ALA A 64 13.17 5.00 -8.15
N TRP A 65 13.48 3.75 -7.79
CA TRP A 65 12.75 2.61 -8.33
C TRP A 65 11.29 2.60 -7.85
N LEU A 66 11.03 2.94 -6.58
CA LEU A 66 9.66 3.05 -6.05
C LEU A 66 8.88 4.19 -6.71
N ALA A 67 9.53 5.32 -6.99
CA ALA A 67 8.90 6.43 -7.72
C ALA A 67 8.54 6.02 -9.15
N ILE A 68 9.43 5.33 -9.87
CA ILE A 68 9.19 4.83 -11.24
C ILE A 68 8.06 3.80 -11.24
N PHE A 69 8.15 2.78 -10.38
CA PHE A 69 7.13 1.75 -10.23
C PHE A 69 5.77 2.36 -9.93
N SER A 70 5.71 3.31 -8.98
CA SER A 70 4.46 3.94 -8.59
C SER A 70 3.88 4.87 -9.65
N THR A 71 4.75 5.53 -10.43
CA THR A 71 4.32 6.40 -11.53
C THR A 71 3.70 5.59 -12.67
N ILE A 72 4.37 4.49 -13.09
CA ILE A 72 3.82 3.56 -14.08
C ILE A 72 2.50 2.96 -13.58
N GLY A 73 2.48 2.49 -12.34
CA GLY A 73 1.28 2.00 -11.65
C GLY A 73 0.14 3.01 -11.70
N SER A 74 0.39 4.26 -11.31
CA SER A 74 -0.62 5.32 -11.24
C SER A 74 -1.24 5.64 -12.61
N PHE A 75 -0.45 5.69 -13.68
CA PHE A 75 -0.97 5.99 -15.01
C PHE A 75 -1.81 4.84 -15.57
N ILE A 76 -1.31 3.61 -15.49
CA ILE A 76 -1.97 2.45 -16.10
C ILE A 76 -3.21 2.03 -15.31
N THR A 77 -3.10 1.93 -13.98
CA THR A 77 -4.27 1.63 -13.13
C THR A 77 -5.26 2.78 -13.12
N GLY A 78 -4.80 4.02 -13.28
CA GLY A 78 -5.66 5.19 -13.47
C GLY A 78 -6.50 5.07 -14.73
N TYR A 79 -5.86 4.74 -15.86
CA TYR A 79 -6.60 4.45 -17.10
C TYR A 79 -7.63 3.34 -16.91
N GLY A 80 -7.25 2.21 -16.29
CA GLY A 80 -8.17 1.11 -15.98
C GLY A 80 -9.35 1.54 -15.10
N LEU A 81 -9.10 2.36 -14.07
CA LEU A 81 -10.12 2.85 -13.16
C LEU A 81 -11.09 3.83 -13.84
N PHE A 82 -10.57 4.81 -14.59
CA PHE A 82 -11.42 5.77 -15.30
C PHE A 82 -12.20 5.11 -16.44
N TYR A 83 -11.65 4.07 -17.08
CA TYR A 83 -12.37 3.23 -18.01
C TYR A 83 -13.55 2.54 -17.31
N GLU A 84 -13.33 1.87 -16.18
CA GLU A 84 -14.38 1.23 -15.38
C GLU A 84 -15.48 2.23 -14.98
N ILE A 85 -15.10 3.42 -14.52
CA ILE A 85 -16.04 4.49 -14.13
C ILE A 85 -16.86 4.96 -15.34
N TYR A 86 -16.24 5.14 -16.51
CA TYR A 86 -16.91 5.62 -17.71
C TYR A 86 -17.96 4.63 -18.22
N TYR A 87 -17.65 3.33 -18.23
CA TYR A 87 -18.54 2.32 -18.82
C TYR A 87 -19.53 1.69 -17.83
N ARG A 88 -19.18 1.60 -16.54
CA ARG A 88 -20.00 0.92 -15.52
C ARG A 88 -20.50 1.86 -14.41
N GLY A 89 -20.00 3.09 -14.38
CA GLY A 89 -20.39 4.11 -13.42
C GLY A 89 -19.53 4.12 -12.15
N LEU A 90 -19.60 5.25 -11.44
CA LEU A 90 -18.77 5.50 -10.26
C LEU A 90 -18.97 4.48 -9.15
N VAL A 91 -20.22 4.15 -8.81
CA VAL A 91 -20.52 3.20 -7.72
C VAL A 91 -20.02 1.80 -8.05
N SER A 92 -20.26 1.34 -9.29
CA SER A 92 -19.81 0.02 -9.73
C SER A 92 -18.29 -0.15 -9.62
N SER A 93 -17.51 0.92 -9.84
CA SER A 93 -16.04 0.87 -9.81
C SER A 93 -15.42 0.46 -8.46
N TYR A 94 -16.18 0.56 -7.36
CA TYR A 94 -15.76 0.13 -6.03
C TYR A 94 -16.71 -0.89 -5.37
N THR A 95 -17.79 -1.28 -6.04
CA THR A 95 -18.72 -2.32 -5.54
C THR A 95 -18.63 -3.64 -6.30
N HIS A 96 -18.09 -3.65 -7.52
CA HIS A 96 -17.98 -4.87 -8.33
C HIS A 96 -16.58 -5.06 -8.90
N ILE A 97 -16.10 -6.31 -8.94
CA ILE A 97 -14.87 -6.67 -9.62
C ILE A 97 -15.08 -6.51 -11.13
N GLY A 98 -14.12 -5.87 -11.78
CA GLY A 98 -14.23 -5.53 -13.18
C GLY A 98 -12.92 -5.53 -13.95
N ASP A 99 -12.93 -4.83 -15.08
CA ASP A 99 -11.85 -4.84 -16.06
C ASP A 99 -10.58 -4.18 -15.51
N TYR A 100 -10.72 -3.34 -14.47
CA TYR A 100 -9.60 -2.84 -13.66
C TYR A 100 -8.63 -3.94 -13.20
N PHE A 101 -9.14 -5.11 -12.81
CA PHE A 101 -8.33 -6.23 -12.30
C PHE A 101 -7.82 -7.16 -13.40
N SER A 102 -8.09 -6.84 -14.66
CA SER A 102 -7.68 -7.60 -15.84
C SER A 102 -6.54 -6.91 -16.60
N GLY A 103 -5.86 -7.66 -17.47
CA GLY A 103 -4.78 -7.14 -18.31
C GLY A 103 -3.65 -6.49 -17.51
N ILE A 104 -3.12 -5.37 -18.04
CA ILE A 104 -1.95 -4.69 -17.45
C ILE A 104 -2.30 -4.01 -16.12
N SER A 105 -3.52 -3.48 -15.96
CA SER A 105 -3.97 -2.88 -14.70
C SER A 105 -4.07 -3.94 -13.59
N GLY A 106 -4.61 -5.11 -13.91
CA GLY A 106 -4.61 -6.28 -13.02
C GLY A 106 -3.21 -6.71 -12.62
N TYR A 107 -2.31 -6.83 -13.59
CA TYR A 107 -0.91 -7.20 -13.37
C TYR A 107 -0.19 -6.22 -12.44
N LEU A 108 -0.32 -4.91 -12.66
CA LEU A 108 0.29 -3.91 -11.79
C LEU A 108 -0.34 -3.88 -10.39
N THR A 109 -1.64 -4.19 -10.29
CA THR A 109 -2.30 -4.36 -8.99
C THR A 109 -1.77 -5.59 -8.24
N PHE A 110 -1.48 -6.69 -8.94
CA PHE A 110 -0.80 -7.84 -8.34
C PHE A 110 0.61 -7.47 -7.85
N LEU A 111 1.40 -6.80 -8.69
CA LEU A 111 2.74 -6.32 -8.29
C LEU A 111 2.68 -5.32 -7.13
N PHE A 112 1.65 -4.49 -7.04
CA PHE A 112 1.41 -3.60 -5.91
C PHE A 112 1.22 -4.34 -4.59
N VAL A 113 0.44 -5.43 -4.61
CA VAL A 113 0.25 -6.26 -3.41
C VAL A 113 1.58 -6.86 -2.97
N MET A 114 2.38 -7.35 -3.93
CA MET A 114 3.69 -7.93 -3.64
C MET A 114 4.74 -6.89 -3.26
N SER A 115 4.65 -5.64 -3.74
CA SER A 115 5.58 -4.57 -3.38
C SER A 115 5.55 -4.24 -1.90
N LYS A 116 4.45 -4.52 -1.19
CA LYS A 116 4.36 -4.30 0.26
C LYS A 116 5.36 -5.11 1.07
N VAL A 117 5.83 -6.24 0.55
CA VAL A 117 6.95 -7.00 1.14
C VAL A 117 8.26 -6.22 0.97
N LEU A 118 8.49 -5.63 -0.21
CA LEU A 118 9.69 -4.85 -0.49
C LEU A 118 9.71 -3.54 0.31
N GLU A 119 8.57 -2.87 0.45
CA GLU A 119 8.42 -1.61 1.20
C GLU A 119 8.82 -1.74 2.68
N LEU A 120 8.88 -2.96 3.26
CA LEU A 120 9.48 -3.19 4.58
C LEU A 120 10.94 -2.71 4.66
N GLY A 121 11.64 -2.65 3.52
CA GLY A 121 12.98 -2.10 3.37
C GLY A 121 13.11 -0.63 3.76
N ASP A 122 12.03 0.17 3.65
CA ASP A 122 12.03 1.57 4.08
C ASP A 122 12.44 1.70 5.55
N THR A 123 11.87 0.82 6.38
CA THR A 123 12.12 0.83 7.82
C THR A 123 13.54 0.36 8.13
N ILE A 124 14.07 -0.61 7.39
CA ILE A 124 15.46 -1.06 7.53
C ILE A 124 16.41 0.11 7.24
N LEU A 125 16.19 0.86 6.15
CA LEU A 125 16.98 2.04 5.81
C LEU A 125 16.89 3.14 6.88
N ILE A 126 15.73 3.34 7.50
CA ILE A 126 15.55 4.29 8.61
C ILE A 126 16.40 3.89 9.83
N VAL A 127 16.32 2.62 10.23
CA VAL A 127 17.01 2.12 11.42
C VAL A 127 18.53 2.12 11.23
N LEU A 128 19.04 1.69 10.07
CA LEU A 128 20.48 1.72 9.75
C LEU A 128 21.06 3.13 9.72
N ARG A 129 20.23 4.15 9.43
CA ARG A 129 20.62 5.57 9.46
C ARG A 129 20.41 6.22 10.83
N LYS A 130 19.99 5.47 11.84
CA LYS A 130 19.60 5.94 13.19
C LYS A 130 18.60 7.10 13.14
N LYS A 131 17.67 7.06 12.18
CA LYS A 131 16.55 8.01 12.11
C LYS A 131 15.43 7.57 13.06
N PRO A 132 14.61 8.51 13.58
CA PRO A 132 13.55 8.17 14.53
C PRO A 132 12.56 7.18 13.91
N LEU A 133 12.48 5.99 14.50
CA LEU A 133 11.53 4.95 14.11
C LEU A 133 10.17 5.25 14.74
N LEU A 134 9.29 5.92 13.98
CA LEU A 134 7.94 6.25 14.42
C LEU A 134 7.06 5.01 14.49
N PHE A 135 6.25 4.90 15.54
CA PHE A 135 5.29 3.80 15.71
C PHE A 135 4.38 3.65 14.49
N LEU A 136 3.79 4.76 14.06
CA LEU A 136 2.86 4.77 12.92
C LEU A 136 3.50 4.21 11.64
N HIS A 137 4.80 4.40 11.43
CA HIS A 137 5.47 3.95 10.21
C HIS A 137 5.59 2.42 10.14
N TRP A 138 6.26 1.79 11.10
CA TRP A 138 6.44 0.33 11.05
C TRP A 138 5.12 -0.41 11.28
N TYR A 139 4.21 0.16 12.10
CA TYR A 139 2.87 -0.38 12.29
C TYR A 139 2.09 -0.33 10.97
N HIS A 140 2.14 0.79 10.24
CA HIS A 140 1.52 0.92 8.93
C HIS A 140 2.08 -0.10 7.92
N HIS A 141 3.39 -0.33 7.87
CA HIS A 141 3.98 -1.31 6.95
C HIS A 141 3.50 -2.74 7.21
N VAL A 142 3.44 -3.17 8.48
CA VAL A 142 2.84 -4.47 8.85
C VAL A 142 1.38 -4.54 8.40
N LEU A 143 0.64 -3.47 8.67
CA LEU A 143 -0.77 -3.37 8.37
C LEU A 143 -1.06 -3.48 6.87
N THR A 144 -0.37 -2.69 6.07
CA THR A 144 -0.58 -2.61 4.62
C THR A 144 -0.20 -3.91 3.93
N LEU A 145 0.82 -4.61 4.41
CA LEU A 145 1.20 -5.92 3.87
C LEU A 145 0.08 -6.94 4.09
N ASN A 146 -0.35 -7.13 5.34
CA ASN A 146 -1.40 -8.11 5.64
C ASN A 146 -2.74 -7.73 5.01
N TYR A 147 -3.06 -6.42 5.01
CA TYR A 147 -4.25 -5.92 4.36
C TYR A 147 -4.23 -6.19 2.86
N ALA A 148 -3.17 -5.81 2.13
CA ALA A 148 -3.12 -5.95 0.68
C ALA A 148 -3.22 -7.41 0.24
N VAL A 149 -2.55 -8.32 0.96
CA VAL A 149 -2.58 -9.75 0.66
C VAL A 149 -3.98 -10.33 0.95
N CYS A 150 -4.57 -10.02 2.11
CA CYS A 150 -5.90 -10.51 2.48
C CYS A 150 -7.02 -9.90 1.61
N SER A 151 -6.92 -8.63 1.24
CA SER A 151 -7.95 -7.95 0.45
C SER A 151 -7.92 -8.39 -1.01
N TYR A 152 -6.75 -8.69 -1.55
CA TYR A 152 -6.62 -9.16 -2.93
C TYR A 152 -7.09 -10.63 -3.10
N SER A 153 -6.93 -11.47 -2.07
CA SER A 153 -7.38 -12.87 -2.10
C SER A 153 -8.90 -13.07 -1.97
N HIS A 154 -9.64 -12.03 -1.56
CA HIS A 154 -11.07 -12.09 -1.21
C HIS A 154 -11.97 -11.22 -2.11
N ASP A 155 -11.58 -10.95 -3.35
CA ASP A 155 -12.37 -10.23 -4.37
C ASP A 155 -12.96 -8.91 -3.86
N ILE A 156 -12.10 -8.03 -3.35
CA ILE A 156 -12.53 -6.77 -2.76
C ILE A 156 -12.47 -5.65 -3.81
N ALA A 157 -13.62 -5.26 -4.36
CA ALA A 157 -13.72 -4.31 -5.48
C ALA A 157 -13.16 -2.91 -5.18
N TYR A 158 -13.42 -2.37 -3.99
CA TYR A 158 -12.95 -1.03 -3.60
C TYR A 158 -11.41 -0.92 -3.50
N ASN A 159 -10.67 -2.03 -3.60
CA ASN A 159 -9.21 -1.99 -3.72
C ASN A 159 -8.72 -1.29 -4.98
N SER A 160 -9.53 -1.19 -6.03
CA SER A 160 -9.19 -0.43 -7.24
C SER A 160 -8.83 1.03 -6.91
N TRP A 161 -9.69 1.68 -6.12
CA TRP A 161 -9.50 3.04 -5.63
C TRP A 161 -8.31 3.16 -4.67
N ILE A 162 -8.22 2.24 -3.69
CA ILE A 162 -7.12 2.25 -2.72
C ILE A 162 -5.77 2.12 -3.43
N THR A 163 -5.67 1.19 -4.38
CA THR A 163 -4.43 0.92 -5.12
C THR A 163 -4.06 2.11 -6.00
N TRP A 164 -4.99 2.63 -6.79
CA TRP A 164 -4.74 3.77 -7.66
C TRP A 164 -4.30 5.02 -6.86
N MET A 165 -5.03 5.41 -5.81
CA MET A 165 -4.65 6.54 -4.98
C MET A 165 -3.29 6.33 -4.31
N ASN A 166 -3.01 5.11 -3.84
CA ASN A 166 -1.73 4.78 -3.21
C ASN A 166 -0.57 4.91 -4.21
N PHE A 167 -0.73 4.43 -5.44
CA PHE A 167 0.25 4.63 -6.51
C PHE A 167 0.48 6.11 -6.81
N THR A 168 -0.58 6.90 -6.93
CA THR A 168 -0.46 8.35 -7.19
C THR A 168 0.29 9.07 -6.07
N VAL A 169 -0.06 8.80 -4.81
CA VAL A 169 0.59 9.43 -3.66
C VAL A 169 2.04 8.96 -3.51
N HIS A 170 2.32 7.67 -3.71
CA HIS A 170 3.69 7.14 -3.65
C HIS A 170 4.59 7.62 -4.78
N SER A 171 4.06 7.79 -6.00
CA SER A 171 4.76 8.43 -7.11
C SER A 171 5.32 9.80 -6.68
N ILE A 172 4.48 10.63 -6.07
CA ILE A 172 4.86 11.99 -5.66
C ILE A 172 5.75 11.96 -4.41
N MET A 173 5.43 11.13 -3.41
CA MET A 173 6.18 11.05 -2.16
C MET A 173 7.60 10.53 -2.38
N TYR A 174 7.78 9.42 -3.09
CA TYR A 174 9.12 8.89 -3.38
C TYR A 174 9.88 9.78 -4.36
N GLY A 175 9.19 10.43 -5.32
CA GLY A 175 9.79 11.47 -6.16
C GLY A 175 10.35 12.63 -5.32
N TYR A 176 9.59 13.08 -4.32
CA TYR A 176 10.05 14.08 -3.35
C TYR A 176 11.27 13.59 -2.54
N TYR A 177 11.22 12.36 -2.01
CA TYR A 177 12.35 11.81 -1.25
C TYR A 177 13.62 11.64 -2.08
N MET A 178 13.48 11.23 -3.35
CA MET A 178 14.58 11.17 -4.31
C MET A 178 15.21 12.55 -4.54
N LEU A 179 14.40 13.58 -4.82
CA LEU A 179 14.91 14.94 -5.01
C LEU A 179 15.64 15.46 -3.75
N ARG A 180 15.06 15.21 -2.57
CA ARG A 180 15.68 15.58 -1.29
C ARG A 180 16.98 14.84 -1.03
N SER A 181 17.08 13.58 -1.44
CA SER A 181 18.28 12.77 -1.23
C SER A 181 19.40 13.07 -2.23
N TYR A 182 19.09 13.69 -3.38
CA TYR A 182 20.05 14.37 -4.26
C TYR A 182 20.50 15.77 -3.77
N GLY A 183 19.99 16.23 -2.62
CA GLY A 183 20.33 17.54 -2.08
C GLY A 183 19.58 18.71 -2.73
N VAL A 184 18.57 18.44 -3.55
CA VAL A 184 17.73 19.49 -4.15
C VAL A 184 16.88 20.14 -3.06
N ARG A 185 16.95 21.48 -3.00
CA ARG A 185 16.13 22.27 -2.06
C ARG A 185 14.69 22.36 -2.56
N VAL A 186 13.89 21.36 -2.20
CA VAL A 186 12.45 21.38 -2.46
C VAL A 186 11.73 22.31 -1.47
N PRO A 187 10.82 23.20 -1.91
CA PRO A 187 10.08 24.10 -1.03
C PRO A 187 9.24 23.36 0.03
N ALA A 188 9.11 23.95 1.22
CA ALA A 188 8.38 23.35 2.34
C ALA A 188 6.87 23.16 2.07
N TRP A 189 6.28 23.92 1.14
CA TRP A 189 4.87 23.72 0.75
C TRP A 189 4.65 22.40 0.02
N VAL A 190 5.66 21.86 -0.70
CA VAL A 190 5.53 20.58 -1.40
C VAL A 190 5.32 19.45 -0.40
N ALA A 191 6.14 19.40 0.66
CA ALA A 191 6.00 18.41 1.73
C ALA A 191 4.62 18.49 2.41
N ARG A 192 4.12 19.70 2.66
CA ARG A 192 2.76 19.90 3.22
C ARG A 192 1.67 19.37 2.30
N ASN A 193 1.77 19.62 0.99
CA ASN A 193 0.80 19.11 0.03
C ASN A 193 0.83 17.58 -0.08
N ILE A 194 2.00 16.95 0.00
CA ILE A 194 2.11 15.48 0.05
C ILE A 194 1.36 14.93 1.27
N THR A 195 1.55 15.52 2.45
CA THR A 195 0.82 15.12 3.65
C THR A 195 -0.69 15.34 3.49
N THR A 196 -1.12 16.45 2.86
CA THR A 196 -2.53 16.68 2.54
C THR A 196 -3.08 15.60 1.61
N MET A 197 -2.36 15.21 0.57
CA MET A 197 -2.76 14.13 -0.35
C MET A 197 -2.88 12.79 0.36
N GLN A 198 -1.95 12.46 1.26
CA GLN A 198 -2.02 11.26 2.10
C GLN A 198 -3.28 11.26 2.97
N ILE A 199 -3.63 12.39 3.58
CA ILE A 199 -4.84 12.51 4.41
C ILE A 199 -6.09 12.36 3.53
N LEU A 200 -6.14 13.01 2.36
CA LEU A 200 -7.26 12.91 1.43
C LEU A 200 -7.49 11.47 0.95
N GLN A 201 -6.42 10.73 0.65
CA GLN A 201 -6.52 9.30 0.31
C GLN A 201 -7.24 8.51 1.41
N PHE A 202 -6.91 8.75 2.69
CA PHE A 202 -7.60 8.10 3.79
C PHE A 202 -9.06 8.52 3.85
N VAL A 203 -9.37 9.82 3.77
CA VAL A 203 -10.75 10.33 3.81
C VAL A 203 -11.61 9.70 2.72
N ILE A 204 -11.12 9.65 1.47
CA ILE A 204 -11.83 9.04 0.34
C ILE A 204 -12.04 7.54 0.59
N THR A 205 -11.02 6.84 1.07
CA THR A 205 -11.12 5.40 1.38
C THR A 205 -12.19 5.13 2.45
N HIS A 206 -12.25 5.94 3.50
CA HIS A 206 -13.27 5.78 4.56
C HIS A 206 -14.67 6.05 4.03
N PHE A 207 -14.83 7.05 3.16
CA PHE A 207 -16.12 7.34 2.53
C PHE A 207 -16.60 6.18 1.66
N ILE A 208 -15.72 5.61 0.83
CA ILE A 208 -16.03 4.43 0.00
C ILE A 208 -16.42 3.24 0.90
N LEU A 209 -15.64 2.96 1.95
CA LEU A 209 -15.94 1.88 2.89
C LEU A 209 -17.30 2.09 3.58
N PHE A 210 -17.58 3.30 4.05
CA PHE A 210 -18.87 3.62 4.67
C PHE A 210 -20.02 3.40 3.68
N HIS A 211 -19.88 3.84 2.44
CA HIS A 211 -20.89 3.67 1.41
C HIS A 211 -21.11 2.19 1.05
N VAL A 212 -20.03 1.40 0.91
CA VAL A 212 -20.12 -0.05 0.71
C VAL A 212 -20.84 -0.72 1.89
N GLY A 213 -20.50 -0.36 3.13
CA GLY A 213 -21.18 -0.87 4.33
C GLY A 213 -22.67 -0.51 4.37
N TYR A 214 -23.02 0.71 3.96
CA TYR A 214 -24.41 1.13 3.81
C TYR A 214 -25.15 0.29 2.77
N LEU A 215 -24.58 0.08 1.58
CA LEU A 215 -25.18 -0.74 0.52
C LEU A 215 -25.40 -2.19 0.97
N VAL A 216 -24.42 -2.78 1.67
CA VAL A 216 -24.56 -4.12 2.29
C VAL A 216 -25.71 -4.15 3.29
N SER A 217 -25.87 -3.12 4.13
CA SER A 217 -26.98 -3.03 5.09
C SER A 217 -28.36 -2.97 4.43
N GLN A 218 -28.43 -2.47 3.20
CA GLN A 218 -29.64 -2.42 2.39
C GLN A 218 -29.87 -3.71 1.56
N GLY A 219 -29.01 -4.74 1.73
CA GLY A 219 -29.12 -6.00 1.01
C GLY A 219 -28.61 -5.95 -0.44
N VAL A 220 -27.90 -4.89 -0.84
CA VAL A 220 -27.29 -4.79 -2.17
C VAL A 220 -26.10 -5.76 -2.25
N LYS A 221 -26.06 -6.59 -3.30
CA LYS A 221 -24.92 -7.47 -3.57
C LYS A 221 -23.73 -6.63 -4.00
N VAL A 222 -22.64 -6.73 -3.27
CA VAL A 222 -21.37 -6.06 -3.54
C VAL A 222 -20.24 -7.08 -3.40
N ASP A 223 -19.20 -6.94 -4.22
CA ASP A 223 -17.98 -7.75 -4.14
C ASP A 223 -17.11 -7.24 -3.00
N SER A 224 -17.54 -7.60 -1.80
CA SER A 224 -16.86 -7.32 -0.54
C SER A 224 -17.06 -8.49 0.42
N THR A 225 -16.04 -8.80 1.20
CA THR A 225 -16.11 -9.83 2.23
C THR A 225 -16.24 -9.16 3.60
N PRO A 226 -17.28 -9.47 4.41
CA PRO A 226 -17.47 -8.87 5.73
C PRO A 226 -16.26 -9.02 6.66
N LYS A 227 -15.53 -10.15 6.57
CA LYS A 227 -14.30 -10.38 7.35
C LYS A 227 -13.22 -9.33 7.06
N VAL A 228 -13.02 -8.98 5.79
CA VAL A 228 -12.03 -7.98 5.38
C VAL A 228 -12.51 -6.58 5.75
N PHE A 229 -13.81 -6.31 5.62
CA PHE A 229 -14.41 -5.04 6.04
C PHE A 229 -14.17 -4.77 7.54
N TRP A 230 -14.46 -5.75 8.41
CA TRP A 230 -14.22 -5.63 9.85
C TRP A 230 -12.74 -5.59 10.21
N LEU A 231 -11.89 -6.32 9.47
CA LEU A 231 -10.44 -6.21 9.60
C LEU A 231 -9.99 -4.76 9.35
N VAL A 232 -10.44 -4.13 8.26
CA VAL A 232 -10.12 -2.73 7.95
C VAL A 232 -10.67 -1.77 9.01
N ALA A 233 -11.91 -1.95 9.46
CA ALA A 233 -12.49 -1.12 10.52
C ALA A 233 -11.68 -1.21 11.82
N ALA A 234 -11.34 -2.42 12.27
CA ALA A 234 -10.52 -2.63 13.47
C ALA A 234 -9.11 -2.04 13.33
N ILE A 235 -8.52 -2.16 12.15
CA ILE A 235 -7.23 -1.57 11.80
C ILE A 235 -7.27 -0.03 11.91
N LEU A 236 -8.33 0.60 11.41
CA LEU A 236 -8.50 2.06 11.42
C LEU A 236 -8.76 2.57 12.85
N ASP A 237 -9.54 1.84 13.64
CA ASP A 237 -9.77 2.15 15.05
C ASP A 237 -8.50 2.07 15.89
N LEU A 238 -7.61 1.12 15.61
CA LEU A 238 -6.31 1.01 16.28
C LEU A 238 -5.38 2.19 15.97
N GLN A 239 -5.62 2.96 14.91
CA GLN A 239 -4.86 4.18 14.61
C GLN A 239 -5.37 5.41 15.39
N HIS A 240 -6.61 5.39 15.87
CA HIS A 240 -7.29 6.51 16.53
C HIS A 240 -6.75 6.86 17.94
N PRO A 241 -6.53 5.92 18.88
CA PRO A 241 -6.08 6.25 20.24
C PRO A 241 -4.64 6.77 20.30
N PHE A 242 -3.81 6.56 19.26
CA PHE A 242 -2.41 6.98 19.27
C PHE A 242 -2.18 8.40 18.73
N LYS A 243 -3.12 8.97 17.96
CA LYS A 243 -3.07 10.39 17.57
C LYS A 243 -3.22 11.34 18.76
N ARG A 244 -3.84 10.91 19.87
CA ARG A 244 -3.95 11.72 21.10
C ARG A 244 -2.63 11.84 21.87
N LYS A 245 -1.70 10.90 21.74
CA LYS A 245 -0.40 10.94 22.44
C LYS A 245 0.68 11.79 21.75
N LEU A 246 0.44 12.23 20.51
CA LEU A 246 1.38 13.07 19.75
C LEU A 246 1.04 14.57 19.78
N ARG A 247 0.01 14.98 20.53
CA ARG A 247 -0.32 16.41 20.79
C ARG A 247 0.14 16.90 22.17
N VAL A 248 0.78 16.03 22.95
CA VAL A 248 1.31 16.37 24.27
C VAL A 248 2.76 15.93 24.28
N ASN A 249 3.61 16.75 23.65
CA ASN A 249 5.05 16.93 23.89
C ASN A 249 5.57 17.97 22.91
#